data_AF-A0A536DL80-F1
#
_entry.id   AF-A0A536DL80-F1
#
_cell.length_a   1.000
_cell.length_b   1.000
_cell.length_c   1.000
_cell.angle_alpha   90.00
_cell.angle_beta   90.00
_cell.angle_gamma   90.00
#
_symmetry.space_group_name_H-M   'P 1'
#
loop_
_entity.id
_entity.type
_entity.pdbx_description
1 polymer ?
#
loop_
_entity_poly.entity_id
_entity_poly.type
_entity_poly.pdbx_seq_one_letter_code
_entity_poly.pdbx_strand_id
1 'polypeptide(L)'
;MLPGGARLVTASMPQRLSASLVLMFGGGSRLEDDRLAGVSHFIEHLFFKGTRRRPTSKEIADAIEGIGGFINASTDKELTAYWARVPAEHMELGLDVLFDIVSNSKLEPADIERERSVILEELKMYQDQPQEHVQNLLEELIWPGHPLGRDIAGTLASVAKLTRDDILEYADSHYRMPNLVIGAAGMIDDSVVAGAVTSKLLLPRELDGAELAEPPGPLSGPNLAMRRQRTEQAHICLGMRALSYMHPDRYVLDLLNTVLGEGMSARLFLNIRERLGLA
;
A
#
# COMPACT_ATOMS: atom_id res chain seq x y z
N MET A 1 -11.33 11.67 16.68
CA MET A 1 -12.35 11.13 15.75
C MET A 1 -13.08 12.30 15.13
N LEU A 2 -13.25 12.30 13.81
CA LEU A 2 -13.99 13.32 13.06
C LEU A 2 -15.46 12.90 12.87
N PRO A 3 -16.37 13.86 12.60
CA PRO A 3 -17.72 13.54 12.12
C PRO A 3 -17.65 12.63 10.89
N GLY A 4 -18.36 11.49 10.91
CA GLY A 4 -18.32 10.49 9.84
C GLY A 4 -17.34 9.34 10.06
N GLY A 5 -16.60 9.29 11.18
CA GLY A 5 -15.84 8.11 11.60
C GLY A 5 -14.36 8.11 11.22
N ALA A 6 -13.91 9.05 10.38
CA ALA A 6 -12.49 9.19 10.06
C ALA A 6 -11.65 9.56 11.29
N ARG A 7 -10.41 9.08 11.32
CA ARG A 7 -9.42 9.40 12.36
C ARG A 7 -8.46 10.45 11.82
N LEU A 8 -8.17 11.48 12.61
CA LEU A 8 -7.13 12.47 12.32
C LEU A 8 -6.04 12.36 13.37
N VAL A 9 -4.80 12.23 12.91
CA VAL A 9 -3.59 12.19 13.73
C VAL A 9 -2.67 13.29 13.24
N THR A 10 -2.32 14.22 14.13
CA THR A 10 -1.40 15.32 13.80
C THR A 10 -0.15 15.27 14.68
N ALA A 11 0.97 15.76 14.13
CA ALA A 11 2.22 15.94 14.84
C ALA A 11 2.86 17.26 14.41
N SER A 12 2.64 18.33 15.18
CA SER A 12 3.26 19.63 14.91
C SER A 12 4.76 19.60 15.19
N MET A 13 5.53 20.08 14.21
CA MET A 13 7.00 20.14 14.21
C MET A 13 7.42 21.53 13.72
N PRO A 14 7.36 22.58 14.57
CA PRO A 14 7.60 23.97 14.17
C PRO A 14 9.00 24.24 13.61
N GLN A 15 9.96 23.35 13.88
CA GLN A 15 11.34 23.41 13.37
C GLN A 15 11.50 22.90 11.93
N ARG A 16 10.42 22.41 11.29
CA ARG A 16 10.43 21.98 9.89
C ARG A 16 9.93 23.11 8.99
N LEU A 17 10.25 23.06 7.71
CA LEU A 17 9.72 23.98 6.69
C LEU A 17 8.78 23.28 5.70
N SER A 18 8.47 22.01 5.97
CA SER A 18 7.61 21.15 5.15
C SER A 18 6.52 20.50 5.99
N ALA A 19 5.50 19.99 5.30
CA ALA A 19 4.46 19.14 5.85
C ALA A 19 4.40 17.82 5.07
N SER A 20 4.20 16.72 5.79
CA SER A 20 3.88 15.41 5.23
C SER A 20 2.44 15.06 5.59
N LEU A 21 1.68 14.61 4.60
CA LEU A 21 0.24 14.38 4.66
C LEU A 21 -0.01 12.97 4.14
N VAL A 22 -0.87 12.19 4.79
CA VAL A 22 -1.19 10.83 4.35
C VAL A 22 -2.66 10.51 4.60
N LEU A 23 -3.28 9.83 3.65
CA LEU A 23 -4.57 9.15 3.76
C LEU A 23 -4.29 7.65 3.79
N MET A 24 -4.67 6.98 4.88
CA MET A 24 -4.48 5.54 5.09
C MET A 24 -5.85 4.88 5.19
N PHE A 25 -6.15 3.97 4.27
CA PHE A 25 -7.35 3.15 4.29
C PHE A 25 -6.98 1.74 4.74
N GLY A 26 -7.67 1.21 5.75
CA GLY A 26 -7.53 -0.21 6.10
C GLY A 26 -8.07 -1.07 4.95
N GLY A 27 -7.33 -2.08 4.51
CA GLY A 27 -7.76 -2.90 3.38
C GLY A 27 -6.62 -3.40 2.55
N GLY A 28 -6.67 -3.32 1.23
CA GLY A 28 -5.62 -3.88 0.38
C GLY A 28 -5.87 -5.36 0.06
N SER A 29 -4.84 -6.04 -0.46
CA SER A 29 -5.04 -7.31 -1.17
C SER A 29 -5.57 -8.47 -0.32
N ARG A 30 -5.49 -8.39 1.01
CA ARG A 30 -6.02 -9.42 1.91
C ARG A 30 -7.55 -9.48 1.92
N LEU A 31 -8.23 -8.36 1.64
CA LEU A 31 -9.69 -8.30 1.60
C LEU A 31 -10.29 -8.69 0.25
N GLU A 32 -9.44 -9.01 -0.73
CA GLU A 32 -9.89 -9.36 -2.07
C GLU A 32 -10.24 -10.84 -2.18
N ASP A 33 -11.44 -11.13 -2.66
CA ASP A 33 -11.76 -12.48 -3.12
C ASP A 33 -10.92 -12.87 -4.35
N ASP A 34 -10.95 -14.15 -4.74
CA ASP A 34 -10.16 -14.65 -5.88
C ASP A 34 -10.51 -14.00 -7.22
N ARG A 35 -11.74 -13.51 -7.37
CA ARG A 35 -12.21 -12.83 -8.58
C ARG A 35 -11.69 -11.40 -8.65
N LEU A 36 -11.56 -10.74 -7.49
CA LEU A 36 -11.11 -9.36 -7.34
C LEU A 36 -9.61 -9.21 -7.10
N ALA A 37 -8.86 -10.31 -7.05
CA ALA A 37 -7.41 -10.33 -6.90
C ALA A 37 -6.68 -9.28 -7.76
N GLY A 38 -6.04 -8.30 -7.10
CA GLY A 38 -5.32 -7.18 -7.66
C GLY A 38 -6.11 -5.86 -7.74
N VAL A 39 -7.38 -5.83 -7.36
CA VAL A 39 -8.25 -4.65 -7.52
C VAL A 39 -7.78 -3.46 -6.68
N SER A 40 -7.25 -3.66 -5.48
CA SER A 40 -6.76 -2.58 -4.61
C SER A 40 -5.58 -1.86 -5.25
N HIS A 41 -4.62 -2.63 -5.77
CA HIS A 41 -3.47 -2.12 -6.52
C HIS A 41 -3.92 -1.40 -7.81
N PHE A 42 -4.91 -1.96 -8.51
CA PHE A 42 -5.48 -1.33 -9.70
C PHE A 42 -6.09 0.04 -9.38
N ILE A 43 -6.90 0.14 -8.32
CA ILE A 43 -7.51 1.40 -7.89
C ILE A 43 -6.44 2.44 -7.52
N GLU A 44 -5.37 2.00 -6.87
CA GLU A 44 -4.23 2.85 -6.54
C GLU A 44 -3.64 3.52 -7.79
N HIS A 45 -3.38 2.77 -8.87
CA HIS A 45 -2.95 3.33 -10.15
C HIS A 45 -3.96 4.33 -10.73
N LEU A 46 -5.26 3.98 -10.68
CA LEU A 46 -6.32 4.75 -11.32
C LEU A 46 -6.59 6.10 -10.66
N PHE A 47 -6.38 6.21 -9.35
CA PHE A 47 -6.62 7.46 -8.63
C PHE A 47 -5.69 8.60 -9.07
N PHE A 48 -4.58 8.29 -9.73
CA PHE A 48 -3.67 9.27 -10.33
C PHE A 48 -3.98 9.63 -11.79
N LYS A 49 -5.01 9.05 -12.41
CA LYS A 49 -5.26 9.26 -13.86
C LYS A 49 -6.11 10.48 -14.19
N GLY A 50 -6.88 10.97 -13.22
CA GLY A 50 -7.62 12.21 -13.35
C GLY A 50 -8.87 12.27 -12.48
N THR A 51 -9.17 13.45 -11.99
CA THR A 51 -10.36 13.75 -11.18
C THR A 51 -11.30 14.70 -11.92
N ARG A 52 -12.44 15.04 -11.32
CA ARG A 52 -13.34 16.08 -11.85
C ARG A 52 -12.72 17.48 -11.80
N ARG A 53 -11.84 17.76 -10.84
CA ARG A 53 -11.20 19.09 -10.66
C ARG A 53 -9.83 19.19 -11.32
N ARG A 54 -9.16 18.05 -11.52
CA ARG A 54 -7.84 17.90 -12.16
C ARG A 54 -7.98 16.79 -13.21
N PRO A 55 -8.51 17.11 -14.41
CA PRO A 55 -8.94 16.12 -15.39
C PRO A 55 -7.88 15.15 -15.90
N THR A 56 -6.60 15.44 -15.70
CA THR A 56 -5.49 14.62 -16.20
C THR A 56 -4.48 14.29 -15.11
N SER A 57 -3.75 13.17 -15.27
CA SER A 57 -2.62 12.81 -14.42
C SER A 57 -1.56 13.92 -14.36
N LYS A 58 -1.34 14.61 -15.48
CA LYS A 58 -0.44 15.75 -15.56
C LYS A 58 -0.88 16.88 -14.63
N GLU A 59 -2.16 17.24 -14.60
CA GLU A 59 -2.65 18.31 -13.74
C GLU A 59 -2.59 17.94 -12.24
N ILE A 60 -2.76 16.66 -11.90
CA ILE A 60 -2.53 16.16 -10.54
C ILE A 60 -1.04 16.34 -10.16
N ALA A 61 -0.13 15.87 -11.03
CA ALA A 61 1.31 15.99 -10.81
C ALA A 61 1.76 17.45 -10.74
N ASP A 62 1.40 18.29 -11.71
CA ASP A 62 1.74 19.71 -11.77
C ASP A 62 1.30 20.47 -10.50
N ALA A 63 0.14 20.13 -9.93
CA ALA A 63 -0.37 20.78 -8.72
C ALA A 63 0.53 20.55 -7.50
N ILE A 64 1.25 19.43 -7.43
CA ILE A 64 2.15 19.11 -6.32
C ILE A 64 3.62 19.35 -6.70
N GLU A 65 4.07 18.89 -7.86
CA GLU A 65 5.47 19.06 -8.29
C GLU A 65 5.78 20.52 -8.64
N GLY A 66 4.80 21.28 -9.14
CA GLY A 66 4.95 22.70 -9.46
C GLY A 66 5.24 23.61 -8.27
N ILE A 67 4.99 23.12 -7.04
CA ILE A 67 5.33 23.79 -5.78
C ILE A 67 6.55 23.14 -5.09
N GLY A 68 7.29 22.26 -5.78
CA GLY A 68 8.41 21.50 -5.20
C GLY A 68 7.98 20.40 -4.24
N GLY A 69 6.72 19.94 -4.33
CA GLY A 69 6.18 18.84 -3.57
C GLY A 69 6.45 17.47 -4.20
N PHE A 70 6.04 16.43 -3.49
CA PHE A 70 6.07 15.04 -3.91
C PHE A 70 4.74 14.38 -3.53
N ILE A 71 4.18 13.57 -4.41
CA ILE A 71 2.97 12.78 -4.16
C ILE A 71 3.21 11.34 -4.60
N ASN A 72 2.70 10.38 -3.83
CA ASN A 72 2.79 8.97 -4.17
C ASN A 72 1.71 8.15 -3.46
N ALA A 73 1.61 6.88 -3.79
CA ALA A 73 0.77 5.90 -3.12
C ALA A 73 1.45 4.54 -2.99
N SER A 74 0.83 3.66 -2.21
CA SER A 74 1.24 2.27 -2.09
C SER A 74 0.05 1.43 -1.64
N THR A 75 0.00 0.20 -2.13
CA THR A 75 -0.91 -0.83 -1.67
C THR A 75 -0.14 -1.97 -1.02
N ASP A 76 -0.60 -2.43 0.14
CA ASP A 76 -0.09 -3.57 0.89
C ASP A 76 -1.20 -4.64 1.03
N LYS A 77 -0.96 -5.70 1.79
CA LYS A 77 -1.96 -6.71 2.14
C LYS A 77 -3.08 -6.12 3.01
N GLU A 78 -2.75 -5.22 3.93
CA GLU A 78 -3.68 -4.72 4.97
C GLU A 78 -3.83 -3.18 4.99
N LEU A 79 -3.21 -2.46 4.04
CA LEU A 79 -3.23 -1.00 3.98
C LEU A 79 -3.11 -0.50 2.54
N THR A 80 -3.89 0.53 2.19
CA THR A 80 -3.60 1.39 1.03
C THR A 80 -3.37 2.81 1.51
N ALA A 81 -2.29 3.43 1.07
CA ALA A 81 -1.88 4.77 1.49
C ALA A 81 -1.66 5.70 0.30
N TYR A 82 -2.13 6.94 0.41
CA TYR A 82 -1.85 8.05 -0.51
C TYR A 82 -1.24 9.18 0.29
N TRP A 83 -0.07 9.67 -0.09
CA TRP A 83 0.61 10.71 0.66
C TRP A 83 1.23 11.78 -0.21
N ALA A 84 1.40 12.95 0.39
CA ALA A 84 2.12 14.06 -0.20
C ALA A 84 3.09 14.65 0.82
N ARG A 85 4.23 15.15 0.33
CA ARG A 85 5.14 16.01 1.07
C ARG A 85 5.26 17.33 0.32
N VAL A 86 5.01 18.43 1.01
CA VAL A 86 4.96 19.77 0.42
C VAL A 86 5.67 20.79 1.31
N PRO A 87 6.12 21.94 0.78
CA PRO A 87 6.42 23.11 1.62
C PRO A 87 5.22 23.43 2.50
N ALA A 88 5.47 23.83 3.76
CA ALA A 88 4.43 23.97 4.77
C ALA A 88 3.33 24.96 4.36
N GLU A 89 3.69 26.04 3.65
CA GLU A 89 2.75 27.04 3.13
C GLU A 89 1.74 26.48 2.12
N HIS A 90 2.03 25.32 1.53
CA HIS A 90 1.17 24.63 0.56
C HIS A 90 0.48 23.39 1.13
N MET A 91 0.48 23.21 2.45
CA MET A 91 -0.16 22.06 3.11
C MET A 91 -1.64 21.91 2.74
N GLU A 92 -2.38 23.01 2.66
CA GLU A 92 -3.79 22.97 2.26
C GLU A 92 -4.01 22.50 0.81
N LEU A 93 -3.07 22.82 -0.10
CA LEU A 93 -3.10 22.35 -1.48
C LEU A 93 -2.78 20.84 -1.52
N GLY A 94 -1.80 20.39 -0.74
CA GLY A 94 -1.48 18.97 -0.60
C GLY A 94 -2.70 18.15 -0.12
N LEU A 95 -3.40 18.61 0.91
CA LEU A 95 -4.64 17.97 1.38
C LEU A 95 -5.74 18.01 0.32
N ASP A 96 -5.90 19.15 -0.37
CA ASP A 96 -6.91 19.32 -1.41
C ASP A 96 -6.69 18.36 -2.60
N VAL A 97 -5.45 18.15 -3.03
CA VAL A 97 -5.11 17.17 -4.07
C VAL A 97 -5.38 15.75 -3.59
N LEU A 98 -4.94 15.38 -2.38
CA LEU A 98 -5.16 14.04 -1.82
C LEU A 98 -6.64 13.71 -1.67
N PHE A 99 -7.46 14.65 -1.19
CA PHE A 99 -8.91 14.44 -1.09
C PHE A 99 -9.57 14.32 -2.45
N ASP A 100 -9.11 15.09 -3.43
CA ASP A 100 -9.66 15.06 -4.77
C ASP A 100 -9.40 13.73 -5.50
N ILE A 101 -8.19 13.16 -5.37
CA ILE A 101 -7.88 11.87 -6.00
C ILE A 101 -8.69 10.71 -5.39
N VAL A 102 -8.96 10.73 -4.09
CA VAL A 102 -9.74 9.65 -3.45
C VAL A 102 -11.26 9.83 -3.56
N SER A 103 -11.75 11.07 -3.70
CA SER A 103 -13.20 11.37 -3.67
C SER A 103 -13.80 11.65 -5.04
N ASN A 104 -13.02 12.13 -6.00
CA ASN A 104 -13.51 12.64 -7.29
C ASN A 104 -12.79 12.04 -8.51
N SER A 105 -12.09 10.91 -8.36
CA SER A 105 -11.50 10.20 -9.48
C SER A 105 -12.56 9.80 -10.52
N LYS A 106 -12.26 10.02 -11.80
CA LYS A 106 -13.23 9.79 -12.89
C LYS A 106 -13.38 8.32 -13.24
N LEU A 107 -12.30 7.54 -13.08
CA LEU A 107 -12.26 6.10 -13.41
C LEU A 107 -12.80 5.85 -14.83
N GLU A 108 -12.25 6.61 -15.78
CA GLU A 108 -12.67 6.58 -17.19
C GLU A 108 -12.34 5.22 -17.82
N PRO A 109 -13.22 4.64 -18.66
CA PRO A 109 -12.98 3.35 -19.29
C PRO A 109 -11.64 3.28 -20.06
N ALA A 110 -11.26 4.38 -20.73
CA ALA A 110 -10.01 4.45 -21.48
C ALA A 110 -8.76 4.43 -20.58
N ASP A 111 -8.85 5.01 -19.38
CA ASP A 111 -7.74 5.00 -18.41
C ASP A 111 -7.62 3.61 -17.76
N ILE A 112 -8.74 2.93 -17.50
CA ILE A 112 -8.76 1.55 -16.99
C ILE A 112 -8.02 0.60 -17.94
N GLU A 113 -8.34 0.62 -19.24
CA GLU A 113 -7.68 -0.29 -20.17
C GLU A 113 -6.20 0.06 -20.42
N ARG A 114 -5.83 1.34 -20.32
CA ARG A 114 -4.43 1.76 -20.37
C ARG A 114 -3.67 1.24 -19.15
N GLU A 115 -4.19 1.46 -17.95
CA GLU A 115 -3.56 1.00 -16.71
C GLU A 115 -3.53 -0.51 -16.58
N ARG A 116 -4.54 -1.22 -17.10
CA ARG A 116 -4.50 -2.69 -17.18
C ARG A 116 -3.24 -3.16 -17.90
N SER A 117 -2.91 -2.52 -19.02
CA SER A 117 -1.71 -2.88 -19.80
C SER A 117 -0.44 -2.60 -19.00
N VAL A 118 -0.38 -1.50 -18.26
CA VAL A 118 0.76 -1.15 -17.39
C VAL A 118 0.94 -2.19 -16.28
N ILE A 119 -0.12 -2.52 -15.56
CA ILE A 119 -0.10 -3.48 -14.44
C ILE A 119 0.28 -4.89 -14.93
N LEU A 120 -0.19 -5.30 -16.11
CA LEU A 120 0.18 -6.59 -16.70
C LEU A 120 1.68 -6.65 -17.05
N GLU A 121 2.30 -5.55 -17.47
CA GLU A 121 3.74 -5.49 -17.70
C GLU A 121 4.54 -5.44 -16.40
N GLU A 122 4.03 -4.75 -15.38
CA GLU A 122 4.62 -4.72 -14.03
C GLU A 122 4.65 -6.12 -13.39
N LEU A 123 3.55 -6.88 -13.48
CA LEU A 123 3.50 -8.28 -13.03
C LEU A 123 4.56 -9.15 -13.73
N LYS A 124 4.79 -8.94 -15.04
CA LYS A 124 5.84 -9.66 -15.77
C LYS A 124 7.23 -9.24 -15.32
N MET A 125 7.43 -7.93 -15.13
CA MET A 125 8.68 -7.38 -14.61
C MET A 125 9.04 -8.01 -13.26
N TYR A 126 8.10 -8.12 -12.32
CA TYR A 126 8.33 -8.77 -11.03
C TYR A 126 8.66 -10.26 -11.17
N GLN A 127 8.00 -10.97 -12.09
CA GLN A 127 8.33 -12.37 -12.39
C GLN A 127 9.74 -12.54 -13.01
N ASP A 128 10.23 -11.52 -13.70
CA ASP A 128 11.57 -11.46 -14.28
C ASP A 128 12.63 -10.91 -13.29
N GLN A 129 12.25 -10.63 -12.04
CA GLN A 129 13.13 -10.25 -10.94
C GLN A 129 13.19 -11.36 -9.87
N PRO A 130 14.07 -12.36 -10.02
CA PRO A 130 14.13 -13.52 -9.14
C PRO A 130 14.29 -13.20 -7.64
N GLN A 131 15.00 -12.11 -7.30
CA GLN A 131 15.20 -11.64 -5.94
C GLN A 131 13.92 -11.13 -5.26
N GLU A 132 12.96 -10.64 -6.04
CA GLU A 132 11.65 -10.21 -5.53
C GLU A 132 10.66 -11.38 -5.60
N HIS A 133 10.63 -12.08 -6.74
CA HIS A 133 9.71 -13.19 -6.96
C HIS A 133 9.85 -14.33 -5.94
N VAL A 134 11.07 -14.58 -5.42
CA VAL A 134 11.27 -15.59 -4.36
C VAL A 134 10.51 -15.26 -3.07
N GLN A 135 10.26 -13.99 -2.78
CA GLN A 135 9.46 -13.57 -1.61
C GLN A 135 7.99 -13.91 -1.82
N ASN A 136 7.44 -13.69 -3.03
CA ASN A 136 6.06 -14.07 -3.35
C ASN A 136 5.88 -15.59 -3.25
N LEU A 137 6.85 -16.38 -3.71
CA LEU A 137 6.85 -17.84 -3.53
C LEU A 137 6.87 -18.24 -2.06
N LEU A 138 7.58 -17.51 -1.20
CA LEU A 138 7.57 -17.75 0.23
C LEU A 138 6.19 -17.45 0.84
N GLU A 139 5.57 -16.33 0.45
CA GLU A 139 4.23 -15.96 0.94
C GLU A 139 3.16 -16.99 0.55
N GLU A 140 3.14 -17.42 -0.71
CA GLU A 140 2.24 -18.49 -1.20
C GLU A 140 2.43 -19.79 -0.40
N LEU A 141 3.68 -20.09 -0.04
CA LEU A 141 4.04 -21.29 0.72
C LEU A 141 3.65 -21.20 2.20
N ILE A 142 3.75 -20.03 2.82
CA ILE A 142 3.36 -19.79 4.21
C ILE A 142 1.83 -19.69 4.33
N TRP A 143 1.14 -19.16 3.32
CA TRP A 143 -0.30 -18.90 3.37
C TRP A 143 -1.05 -19.60 2.23
N PRO A 144 -1.01 -20.94 2.16
CA PRO A 144 -1.62 -21.68 1.05
C PRO A 144 -3.14 -21.46 0.99
N GLY A 145 -3.61 -20.98 -0.15
CA GLY A 145 -5.05 -20.73 -0.39
C GLY A 145 -5.64 -19.57 0.41
N HIS A 146 -4.82 -18.73 1.04
CA HIS A 146 -5.27 -17.58 1.82
C HIS A 146 -4.82 -16.27 1.14
N PRO A 147 -5.62 -15.18 1.14
CA PRO A 147 -5.26 -13.92 0.46
C PRO A 147 -3.90 -13.32 0.85
N LEU A 148 -3.45 -13.52 2.10
CA LEU A 148 -2.10 -13.14 2.54
C LEU A 148 -0.95 -13.77 1.72
N GLY A 149 -1.19 -14.92 1.09
CA GLY A 149 -0.19 -15.60 0.25
C GLY A 149 -0.22 -15.14 -1.21
N ARG A 150 -1.21 -14.33 -1.61
CA ARG A 150 -1.38 -13.87 -2.98
C ARG A 150 -0.57 -12.61 -3.21
N ASP A 151 0.06 -12.47 -4.37
CA ASP A 151 0.66 -11.20 -4.81
C ASP A 151 -0.34 -10.03 -4.71
N ILE A 152 0.14 -8.87 -4.25
CA ILE A 152 -0.67 -7.66 -4.06
C ILE A 152 -1.24 -7.18 -5.40
N ALA A 153 -0.47 -7.31 -6.49
CA ALA A 153 -0.91 -6.95 -7.83
C ALA A 153 -1.84 -8.01 -8.45
N GLY A 154 -2.16 -9.09 -7.72
CA GLY A 154 -3.00 -10.18 -8.19
C GLY A 154 -2.27 -11.10 -9.18
N THR A 155 -2.97 -11.56 -10.21
CA THR A 155 -2.40 -12.44 -11.24
C THR A 155 -2.68 -11.85 -12.62
N LEU A 156 -1.89 -12.27 -13.62
CA LEU A 156 -2.18 -11.91 -15.02
C LEU A 156 -3.62 -12.26 -15.42
N ALA A 157 -4.16 -13.37 -14.89
CA ALA A 157 -5.51 -13.83 -15.20
C ALA A 157 -6.62 -13.03 -14.50
N SER A 158 -6.42 -12.64 -13.24
CA SER A 158 -7.40 -11.83 -12.49
C SER A 158 -7.40 -10.40 -13.00
N VAL A 159 -6.22 -9.79 -13.17
CA VAL A 159 -6.08 -8.43 -13.71
C VAL A 159 -6.62 -8.32 -15.12
N ALA A 160 -6.47 -9.34 -15.97
CA ALA A 160 -7.07 -9.33 -17.31
C ALA A 160 -8.61 -9.38 -17.31
N LYS A 161 -9.23 -9.87 -16.23
CA LYS A 161 -10.69 -10.09 -16.13
C LYS A 161 -11.42 -9.01 -15.33
N LEU A 162 -10.72 -8.24 -14.48
CA LEU A 162 -11.31 -7.18 -13.67
C LEU A 162 -12.10 -6.18 -14.55
N THR A 163 -13.40 -6.07 -14.31
CA THR A 163 -14.25 -5.12 -15.04
C THR A 163 -14.24 -3.75 -14.38
N ARG A 164 -14.73 -2.73 -15.10
CA ARG A 164 -14.91 -1.39 -14.53
C ARG A 164 -15.90 -1.40 -13.36
N ASP A 165 -16.96 -2.20 -13.46
CA ASP A 165 -17.99 -2.27 -12.42
C ASP A 165 -17.41 -2.89 -11.14
N ASP A 166 -16.56 -3.92 -11.27
CA ASP A 166 -15.83 -4.52 -10.15
C ASP A 166 -14.95 -3.49 -9.41
N ILE A 167 -14.21 -2.68 -10.18
CA ILE A 167 -13.33 -1.63 -9.66
C ILE A 167 -14.16 -0.56 -8.92
N LEU A 168 -15.29 -0.15 -9.50
CA LEU A 168 -16.16 0.86 -8.91
C LEU A 168 -16.84 0.38 -7.64
N GLU A 169 -17.37 -0.84 -7.65
CA GLU A 169 -18.04 -1.46 -6.50
C GLU A 169 -17.05 -1.66 -5.34
N TYR A 170 -15.84 -2.14 -5.64
CA TYR A 170 -14.80 -2.28 -4.63
C TYR A 170 -14.34 -0.92 -4.09
N ALA A 171 -14.13 0.07 -4.95
CA ALA A 171 -13.76 1.41 -4.53
C ALA A 171 -14.84 2.05 -3.64
N ASP A 172 -16.12 1.94 -4.03
CA ASP A 172 -17.23 2.50 -3.27
C ASP A 172 -17.33 1.87 -1.87
N SER A 173 -17.19 0.55 -1.74
CA SER A 173 -17.25 -0.15 -0.45
C SER A 173 -16.07 0.14 0.49
N HIS A 174 -14.86 0.34 -0.05
CA HIS A 174 -13.63 0.43 0.76
C HIS A 174 -13.19 1.86 1.11
N TYR A 175 -13.38 2.83 0.20
CA TYR A 175 -12.89 4.21 0.36
C TYR A 175 -13.90 5.07 1.11
N ARG A 176 -14.05 4.78 2.41
CA ARG A 176 -15.09 5.37 3.27
C ARG A 176 -14.51 5.99 4.53
N MET A 177 -15.18 7.00 5.07
CA MET A 177 -14.70 7.77 6.23
C MET A 177 -14.37 6.88 7.44
N PRO A 178 -15.20 5.91 7.89
CA PRO A 178 -14.87 5.12 9.06
C PRO A 178 -13.62 4.24 8.89
N ASN A 179 -13.24 3.94 7.63
CA ASN A 179 -12.06 3.16 7.28
C ASN A 179 -10.79 4.02 7.11
N LEU A 180 -10.92 5.35 7.17
CA LEU A 180 -9.84 6.29 6.88
C LEU A 180 -9.13 6.78 8.16
N VAL A 181 -7.80 6.75 8.12
CA VAL A 181 -6.91 7.49 9.02
C VAL A 181 -6.16 8.54 8.22
N ILE A 182 -6.20 9.79 8.68
CA ILE A 182 -5.51 10.93 8.09
C ILE A 182 -4.37 11.30 9.00
N GLY A 183 -3.15 11.33 8.45
CA GLY A 183 -1.95 11.77 9.14
C GLY A 183 -1.46 13.10 8.61
N ALA A 184 -1.08 14.03 9.49
CA ALA A 184 -0.37 15.26 9.11
C ALA A 184 0.78 15.52 10.08
N ALA A 185 1.99 15.71 9.57
CA ALA A 185 3.16 16.01 10.39
C ALA A 185 4.07 17.04 9.73
N GLY A 186 4.65 17.96 10.50
CA GLY A 186 5.52 19.03 9.97
C GLY A 186 5.19 20.39 10.57
N MET A 187 5.54 21.48 9.88
CA MET A 187 5.11 22.81 10.31
C MET A 187 3.63 23.01 9.96
N ILE A 188 2.77 22.60 10.89
CA ILE A 188 1.32 22.60 10.74
C ILE A 188 0.66 23.22 11.98
N ASP A 189 -0.52 23.80 11.75
CA ASP A 189 -1.47 24.18 12.79
C ASP A 189 -2.59 23.13 12.82
N ASP A 190 -2.80 22.49 13.96
CA ASP A 190 -3.78 21.42 14.12
C ASP A 190 -5.21 21.86 13.80
N SER A 191 -5.56 23.13 14.10
CA SER A 191 -6.89 23.68 13.84
C SER A 191 -7.11 23.94 12.34
N VAL A 192 -6.07 24.40 11.64
CA VAL A 192 -6.10 24.58 10.18
C VAL A 192 -6.26 23.22 9.49
N VAL A 193 -5.50 22.20 9.92
CA VAL A 193 -5.61 20.84 9.37
C VAL A 193 -7.01 20.27 9.62
N ALA A 194 -7.52 20.37 10.86
CA ALA A 194 -8.86 19.89 11.19
C ALA A 194 -9.96 20.60 10.38
N GLY A 195 -9.83 21.91 10.18
CA GLY A 195 -10.75 22.71 9.35
C GLY A 195 -10.71 22.30 7.87
N ALA A 196 -9.52 22.11 7.31
CA ALA A 196 -9.34 21.65 5.93
C ALA A 196 -9.93 20.25 5.71
N VAL A 197 -9.67 19.32 6.63
CA VAL A 197 -10.24 17.96 6.55
C VAL A 197 -11.77 18.00 6.63
N THR A 198 -12.32 18.71 7.60
CA THR A 198 -13.78 18.74 7.84
C THR A 198 -14.54 19.40 6.69
N SER A 199 -13.93 20.38 6.01
CA SER A 199 -14.58 21.13 4.92
C SER A 199 -14.41 20.51 3.54
N LYS A 200 -13.29 19.82 3.27
CA LYS A 200 -12.91 19.37 1.91
C LYS A 200 -13.08 17.87 1.68
N LEU A 201 -13.09 17.04 2.73
CA LEU A 201 -13.16 15.59 2.58
C LEU A 201 -14.61 15.13 2.30
N LEU A 202 -14.81 14.48 1.16
CA LEU A 202 -16.12 14.05 0.66
C LEU A 202 -16.15 12.54 0.40
N LEU A 203 -16.09 11.75 1.47
CA LEU A 203 -16.25 10.30 1.41
C LEU A 203 -17.53 9.85 2.14
N PRO A 204 -18.13 8.71 1.76
CA PRO A 204 -19.25 8.13 2.48
C PRO A 204 -18.97 7.94 3.97
N ARG A 205 -19.97 8.21 4.81
CA ARG A 205 -19.83 8.19 6.29
C ARG A 205 -20.23 6.86 6.93
N GLU A 206 -20.82 5.97 6.16
CA GLU A 206 -21.31 4.67 6.62
C GLU A 206 -20.32 3.60 6.17
N LEU A 207 -20.06 2.59 6.99
CA LEU A 207 -19.37 1.38 6.52
C LEU A 207 -20.29 0.64 5.55
N ASP A 208 -19.69 -0.04 4.58
CA ASP A 208 -20.40 -0.92 3.67
C ASP A 208 -19.76 -2.29 3.74
N GLY A 209 -20.40 -3.19 4.48
CA GLY A 209 -19.94 -4.57 4.62
C GLY A 209 -18.49 -4.71 5.06
N ALA A 210 -18.03 -3.98 6.09
CA ALA A 210 -16.65 -4.07 6.58
C ALA A 210 -16.28 -5.51 6.96
N GLU A 211 -15.69 -6.24 6.02
CA GLU A 211 -15.25 -7.60 6.24
C GLU A 211 -13.95 -7.56 7.06
N LEU A 212 -14.00 -8.16 8.25
CA LEU A 212 -12.79 -8.43 8.99
C LEU A 212 -12.06 -9.56 8.27
N ALA A 213 -10.84 -9.29 7.82
CA ALA A 213 -10.03 -10.33 7.19
C ALA A 213 -9.88 -11.53 8.14
N GLU A 214 -10.23 -12.72 7.67
CA GLU A 214 -10.09 -13.93 8.48
C GLU A 214 -8.62 -14.16 8.85
N PRO A 215 -8.32 -14.59 10.08
CA PRO A 215 -6.95 -14.92 10.46
C PRO A 215 -6.51 -16.21 9.74
N PRO A 216 -5.26 -16.30 9.27
CA PRO A 216 -4.81 -17.49 8.58
C PRO A 216 -4.71 -18.69 9.54
N GLY A 217 -5.10 -19.87 9.03
CA GLY A 217 -5.01 -21.15 9.72
C GLY A 217 -3.56 -21.55 10.08
N PRO A 218 -3.37 -22.59 10.91
CA PRO A 218 -2.03 -23.05 11.31
C PRO A 218 -1.23 -23.60 10.12
N LEU A 219 0.11 -23.51 10.21
CA LEU A 219 0.98 -24.16 9.24
C LEU A 219 0.97 -25.68 9.44
N SER A 220 0.92 -26.44 8.35
CA SER A 220 0.90 -27.91 8.35
C SER A 220 2.27 -28.57 8.58
N GLY A 221 3.35 -27.79 8.61
CA GLY A 221 4.72 -28.27 8.75
C GLY A 221 5.70 -27.51 7.84
N PRO A 222 6.96 -27.98 7.71
CA PRO A 222 7.90 -27.43 6.77
C PRO A 222 7.46 -27.75 5.33
N ASN A 223 7.40 -26.72 4.49
CA ASN A 223 7.12 -26.85 3.06
C ASN A 223 8.29 -26.31 2.24
N LEU A 224 8.39 -26.71 0.97
CA LEU A 224 9.41 -26.25 0.03
C LEU A 224 8.76 -25.95 -1.32
N ALA A 225 8.94 -24.72 -1.80
CA ALA A 225 8.68 -24.34 -3.19
C ALA A 225 10.02 -24.11 -3.90
N MET A 226 10.13 -24.58 -5.15
CA MET A 226 11.31 -24.37 -5.98
C MET A 226 10.90 -24.03 -7.40
N ARG A 227 11.32 -22.85 -7.87
CA ARG A 227 11.14 -22.42 -9.25
C ARG A 227 12.50 -22.43 -9.95
N ARG A 228 12.60 -23.16 -11.06
CA ARG A 228 13.82 -23.19 -11.88
C ARG A 228 13.76 -22.06 -12.91
N GLN A 229 14.76 -21.19 -12.89
CA GLN A 229 14.93 -20.09 -13.83
C GLN A 229 16.40 -20.00 -14.26
N ARG A 230 16.67 -19.38 -15.41
CA ARG A 230 18.05 -19.17 -15.90
C ARG A 230 18.62 -17.91 -15.24
N THR A 231 19.28 -18.08 -14.11
CA THR A 231 19.92 -17.02 -13.32
C THR A 231 21.34 -17.42 -12.96
N GLU A 232 22.21 -16.44 -12.68
CA GLU A 232 23.60 -16.68 -12.24
C GLU A 232 23.68 -17.02 -10.75
N GLN A 233 22.68 -16.62 -9.97
CA GLN A 233 22.60 -16.86 -8.52
C GLN A 233 21.33 -17.64 -8.16
N ALA A 234 21.40 -18.36 -7.03
CA ALA A 234 20.22 -18.94 -6.39
C ALA A 234 19.65 -17.94 -5.39
N HIS A 235 18.36 -17.65 -5.52
CA HIS A 235 17.62 -16.81 -4.59
C HIS A 235 16.88 -17.71 -3.60
N ILE A 236 17.15 -17.55 -2.31
CA ILE A 236 16.65 -18.45 -1.25
C ILE A 236 15.99 -17.61 -0.17
N CYS A 237 14.75 -17.95 0.16
CA CYS A 237 14.03 -17.40 1.30
C CYS A 237 13.70 -18.50 2.29
N LEU A 238 13.88 -18.21 3.58
CA LEU A 238 13.50 -19.07 4.69
C LEU A 238 12.53 -18.28 5.57
N GLY A 239 11.31 -18.78 5.74
CA GLY A 239 10.28 -18.11 6.52
C GLY A 239 9.62 -19.05 7.51
N MET A 240 9.10 -18.48 8.57
CA MET A 240 8.32 -19.17 9.60
C MET A 240 7.20 -18.23 10.07
N ARG A 241 6.11 -18.80 10.58
CA ARG A 241 5.04 -17.98 11.17
C ARG A 241 5.57 -17.28 12.41
N ALA A 242 5.44 -15.95 12.41
CA ALA A 242 5.85 -15.10 13.49
C ALA A 242 4.65 -14.57 14.29
N LEU A 243 4.89 -13.51 15.08
CA LEU A 243 3.90 -12.89 15.93
C LEU A 243 3.01 -11.92 15.12
N SER A 244 1.76 -11.74 15.57
CA SER A 244 0.92 -10.64 15.10
C SER A 244 1.54 -9.29 15.46
N TYR A 245 1.27 -8.25 14.66
CA TYR A 245 1.65 -6.87 14.97
C TYR A 245 1.14 -6.37 16.33
N MET A 246 0.04 -6.95 16.83
CA MET A 246 -0.56 -6.61 18.12
C MET A 246 -0.06 -7.49 19.27
N HIS A 247 0.85 -8.42 19.03
CA HIS A 247 1.38 -9.31 20.06
C HIS A 247 2.27 -8.53 21.05
N PRO A 248 2.18 -8.77 22.37
CA PRO A 248 3.01 -8.08 23.37
C PRO A 248 4.51 -8.26 23.14
N ASP A 249 4.91 -9.44 22.66
CA ASP A 249 6.32 -9.76 22.38
C ASP A 249 6.83 -9.31 21.00
N ARG A 250 6.11 -8.45 20.27
CA ARG A 250 6.57 -7.98 18.94
C ARG A 250 7.96 -7.34 18.98
N TYR A 251 8.28 -6.61 20.04
CA TYR A 251 9.61 -6.00 20.22
C TYR A 251 10.69 -7.04 20.54
N VAL A 252 10.33 -8.18 21.13
CA VAL A 252 11.25 -9.32 21.32
C VAL A 252 11.59 -9.93 19.97
N LEU A 253 10.60 -10.07 19.07
CA LEU A 253 10.81 -10.51 17.71
C LEU A 253 11.67 -9.52 16.91
N ASP A 254 11.44 -8.21 17.04
CA ASP A 254 12.26 -7.18 16.41
C ASP A 254 13.73 -7.32 16.82
N LEU A 255 14.00 -7.44 18.13
CA LEU A 255 15.36 -7.65 18.66
C LEU A 255 16.00 -8.94 18.15
N LEU A 256 15.22 -10.03 18.06
CA LEU A 256 15.70 -11.29 17.49
C LEU A 256 16.12 -11.11 16.02
N ASN A 257 15.33 -10.37 15.24
CA ASN A 257 15.66 -10.05 13.85
C ASN A 257 16.92 -9.18 13.75
N THR A 258 17.08 -8.20 14.65
CA THR A 258 18.29 -7.38 14.72
C THR A 258 19.55 -8.22 14.95
N VAL A 259 19.49 -9.20 15.85
CA VAL A 259 20.61 -10.12 16.09
C VAL A 259 20.84 -11.07 14.91
N LEU A 260 19.78 -11.51 14.25
CA LEU A 260 19.86 -12.52 13.20
C LEU A 260 20.38 -11.96 11.88
N GLY A 261 19.78 -10.88 11.36
CA GLY A 261 20.02 -10.41 9.99
C GLY A 261 20.10 -8.90 9.78
N GLU A 262 19.81 -8.06 10.78
CA GLU A 262 19.78 -6.60 10.57
C GLU A 262 21.16 -5.96 10.80
N GLY A 263 21.72 -5.38 9.73
CA GLY A 263 22.99 -4.66 9.79
C GLY A 263 24.24 -5.54 9.79
N MET A 264 25.41 -4.90 9.76
CA MET A 264 26.69 -5.59 9.51
C MET A 264 27.20 -6.42 10.70
N SER A 265 26.70 -6.18 11.92
CA SER A 265 27.03 -6.96 13.12
C SER A 265 26.13 -8.18 13.32
N ALA A 266 25.14 -8.40 12.45
CA ALA A 266 24.20 -9.50 12.57
C ALA A 266 24.85 -10.86 12.27
N ARG A 267 24.28 -11.92 12.85
CA ARG A 267 24.82 -13.28 12.72
C ARG A 267 24.90 -13.75 11.28
N LEU A 268 23.86 -13.54 10.48
CA LEU A 268 23.85 -13.95 9.07
C LEU A 268 24.88 -13.16 8.25
N PHE A 269 24.97 -11.84 8.46
CA PHE A 269 25.95 -11.01 7.75
C PHE A 269 27.39 -11.47 8.04
N LEU A 270 27.74 -11.62 9.33
CA LEU A 270 29.09 -12.05 9.71
C LEU A 270 29.42 -13.47 9.24
N ASN A 271 28.48 -14.41 9.38
CA ASN A 271 28.78 -15.82 9.11
C ASN A 271 28.67 -16.19 7.63
N ILE A 272 27.71 -15.65 6.88
CA ILE A 272 27.48 -16.02 5.48
C ILE A 272 28.27 -15.12 4.53
N ARG A 273 28.24 -13.81 4.75
CA ARG A 273 28.91 -12.83 3.89
C ARG A 273 30.37 -12.62 4.27
N GLU A 274 30.66 -12.15 5.48
CA GLU A 274 32.04 -11.77 5.85
C GLU A 274 32.98 -12.97 5.97
N ARG A 275 32.58 -14.04 6.68
CA ARG A 275 33.46 -15.18 6.93
C ARG A 275 33.51 -16.18 5.78
N LEU A 276 32.37 -16.44 5.12
CA LEU A 276 32.25 -17.49 4.10
C LEU A 276 32.22 -16.95 2.67
N GLY A 277 31.92 -15.67 2.44
CA GLY A 277 31.85 -15.07 1.11
C GLY A 277 30.79 -15.70 0.19
N LEU A 278 29.68 -16.20 0.77
CA LEU A 278 28.66 -16.96 0.03
C LEU A 278 27.52 -16.11 -0.54
N ALA A 279 27.31 -14.90 0.02
CA ALA A 279 26.23 -13.99 -0.34
C ALA A 279 26.66 -12.52 -0.18
#